data_AF-A0AA43C2U1-F1
#
_entry.id   AF-A0AA43C2U1-F1
#
_cell.length_a   1.000
_cell.length_b   1.000
_cell.length_c   1.000
_cell.angle_alpha   90.00
_cell.angle_beta   90.00
_cell.angle_gamma   90.00
#
_symmetry.space_group_name_H-M   'P 1'
#
loop_
_entity.id
_entity.type
_entity.pdbx_description
1 polymer ?
#
loop_
_entity_poly.entity_id
_entity_poly.type
_entity_poly.pdbx_seq_one_letter_code
_entity_poly.pdbx_strand_id
1 'polypeptide(L)'
;MIGRIEVFVRRVRRWFSRSEWLARLLVLPLSTGTETAPGLVMIQIDGLSQAELERALDMGEVPFLRRLIDREQYRLHRHYAGLPSTTAAFQGELFYGVKAIVPGFNFMDRATGRLVRMFEPAIAARVERKLE
;
A
#
# COMPACT_ATOMS: atom_id res chain seq x y z
N MET A 1 4.78 -22.63 -26.40
CA MET A 1 3.97 -22.02 -27.49
C MET A 1 2.79 -21.19 -26.97
N ILE A 2 2.16 -21.58 -25.85
CA ILE A 2 1.01 -20.88 -25.23
C ILE A 2 1.36 -19.45 -24.73
N GLY A 3 2.55 -19.25 -24.14
CA GLY A 3 2.93 -17.94 -23.60
C GLY A 3 3.07 -16.80 -24.63
N ARG A 4 3.44 -17.08 -25.90
CA ARG A 4 3.57 -16.02 -26.93
C ARG A 4 2.21 -15.48 -27.37
N ILE A 5 1.18 -16.34 -27.40
CA ILE A 5 -0.19 -15.96 -27.77
C ILE A 5 -0.82 -15.15 -26.63
N GLU A 6 -0.61 -15.55 -25.38
CA GLU A 6 -1.11 -14.84 -24.20
C GLU A 6 -0.51 -13.42 -24.08
N VAL A 7 0.79 -13.28 -24.33
CA VAL A 7 1.48 -11.97 -24.37
C VAL A 7 0.93 -11.09 -25.50
N PHE A 8 0.68 -11.67 -26.68
CA PHE A 8 0.11 -10.93 -27.81
C PHE A 8 -1.31 -10.42 -27.51
N VAL A 9 -2.18 -11.26 -26.96
CA VAL A 9 -3.55 -10.88 -26.57
C VAL A 9 -3.54 -9.79 -25.48
N ARG A 10 -2.66 -9.90 -24.48
CA ARG A 10 -2.47 -8.85 -23.45
C ARG A 10 -2.03 -7.51 -24.06
N ARG A 11 -1.12 -7.54 -25.05
CA ARG A 11 -0.62 -6.34 -25.74
C ARG A 11 -1.72 -5.63 -26.55
N VAL A 12 -2.55 -6.38 -27.28
CA VAL A 12 -3.70 -5.81 -28.01
C VAL A 12 -4.74 -5.23 -27.06
N ARG A 13 -5.00 -5.89 -25.93
CA ARG A 13 -5.97 -5.42 -24.93
C ARG A 13 -5.52 -4.14 -24.21
N ARG A 14 -4.20 -3.93 -24.06
CA ARG A 14 -3.61 -2.67 -23.56
C ARG A 14 -3.80 -1.49 -24.52
N TRP A 15 -3.73 -1.74 -25.82
CA TRP A 15 -3.97 -0.71 -26.85
C TRP A 15 -5.38 -0.10 -26.77
N PHE A 16 -6.37 -0.87 -26.28
CA PHE A 16 -7.72 -0.42 -25.99
C PHE A 16 -8.00 -0.23 -24.48
N SER A 17 -6.98 -0.28 -23.64
CA SER A 17 -7.14 -0.11 -22.19
C SER A 17 -7.41 1.35 -21.88
N ARG A 18 -8.68 1.65 -21.58
CA ARG A 18 -9.11 2.97 -21.06
C ARG A 18 -8.23 3.43 -19.90
N SER A 19 -7.72 2.50 -19.10
CA SER A 19 -6.84 2.75 -17.96
C SER A 19 -5.44 3.24 -18.35
N GLU A 20 -4.86 2.74 -19.46
CA GLU A 20 -3.57 3.27 -19.95
C GLU A 20 -3.74 4.66 -20.57
N TRP A 21 -4.86 4.89 -21.25
CA TRP A 21 -5.19 6.20 -21.80
C TRP A 21 -5.38 7.23 -20.68
N LEU A 22 -6.08 6.87 -19.60
CA LEU A 22 -6.21 7.67 -18.38
C LEU A 22 -4.87 7.89 -17.67
N ALA A 23 -4.04 6.84 -17.55
CA ALA A 23 -2.72 6.98 -16.93
C ALA A 23 -1.83 7.97 -17.70
N ARG A 24 -1.87 7.95 -19.04
CA ARG A 24 -1.16 8.91 -19.89
C ARG A 24 -1.74 10.31 -19.79
N LEU A 25 -3.07 10.45 -19.78
CA LEU A 25 -3.76 11.74 -19.59
C LEU A 25 -3.43 12.38 -18.24
N LEU A 26 -3.33 11.56 -17.19
CA LEU A 26 -3.01 11.99 -15.83
C LEU A 26 -1.50 12.07 -15.54
N VAL A 27 -0.65 11.82 -16.54
CA VAL A 27 0.82 11.82 -16.42
C VAL A 27 1.30 10.94 -15.24
N LEU A 28 0.64 9.80 -15.06
CA LEU A 28 1.03 8.85 -14.02
C LEU A 28 2.29 8.10 -14.46
N PRO A 29 3.23 7.84 -13.55
CA PRO A 29 4.41 7.04 -13.85
C PRO A 29 3.98 5.63 -14.28
N LEU A 30 4.28 5.28 -15.53
CA LEU A 30 4.06 3.93 -16.03
C LEU A 30 5.19 3.03 -15.49
N SER A 31 4.82 1.90 -14.88
CA SER A 31 5.81 0.92 -14.44
C SER A 31 6.58 0.38 -15.65
N THR A 32 7.89 0.59 -15.65
CA THR A 32 8.83 0.12 -16.68
C THR A 32 9.34 -1.30 -16.42
N GLY A 33 8.86 -1.94 -15.35
CA GLY A 33 9.22 -3.31 -14.99
C GLY A 33 8.84 -4.33 -16.07
N THR A 34 9.60 -5.43 -16.15
CA THR A 34 9.33 -6.53 -17.07
C THR A 34 7.94 -7.11 -16.84
N GLU A 35 7.09 -7.10 -17.87
CA GLU A 35 5.70 -7.59 -17.86
C GLU A 35 5.55 -9.06 -17.42
N THR A 36 6.67 -9.79 -17.36
CA THR A 36 6.76 -11.23 -17.08
C THR A 36 7.10 -11.56 -15.63
N ALA A 37 7.57 -10.60 -14.82
CA ALA A 37 7.84 -10.84 -13.41
C ALA A 37 6.54 -10.67 -12.59
N PRO A 38 6.26 -11.54 -11.61
CA PRO A 38 5.18 -11.32 -10.66
C PRO A 38 5.37 -9.97 -9.95
N GLY A 39 4.36 -9.10 -10.02
CA GLY A 39 4.32 -7.86 -9.24
C GLY A 39 3.71 -8.09 -7.85
N LEU A 40 4.01 -7.19 -6.91
CA LEU A 40 3.40 -7.17 -5.60
C LEU A 40 2.30 -6.10 -5.56
N VAL A 41 1.10 -6.47 -5.12
CA VAL A 41 0.04 -5.53 -4.77
C VAL A 41 -0.18 -5.62 -3.27
N MET A 42 0.07 -4.52 -2.57
CA MET A 42 -0.24 -4.37 -1.15
C MET A 42 -1.47 -3.48 -0.98
N ILE A 43 -2.44 -3.95 -0.19
CA ILE A 43 -3.65 -3.20 0.13
C ILE A 43 -3.62 -2.89 1.62
N GLN A 44 -3.57 -1.61 1.95
CA GLN A 44 -3.72 -1.11 3.31
C GLN A 44 -5.14 -0.57 3.49
N ILE A 45 -5.86 -1.12 4.47
CA ILE A 45 -7.17 -0.59 4.89
C ILE A 45 -6.92 0.20 6.18
N ASP A 46 -7.07 1.53 6.10
CA ASP A 46 -6.80 2.39 7.25
C ASP A 46 -7.81 2.10 8.39
N GLY A 47 -7.30 2.04 9.62
CA GLY A 47 -8.12 1.78 10.81
C GLY A 47 -8.78 0.39 10.89
N LEU A 48 -8.39 -0.58 10.07
CA LEU A 48 -8.98 -1.93 10.13
C LEU A 48 -8.55 -2.67 11.41
N SER A 49 -9.49 -2.79 12.35
CA SER A 49 -9.32 -3.61 13.54
C SER A 49 -9.33 -5.10 13.20
N GLN A 50 -8.43 -5.86 13.82
CA GLN A 50 -8.42 -7.32 13.72
C GLN A 50 -9.76 -7.91 14.17
N ALA A 51 -10.31 -7.44 15.29
CA ALA A 51 -11.56 -7.97 15.84
C ALA A 51 -12.75 -7.74 14.91
N GLU A 52 -12.78 -6.60 14.22
CA GLU A 52 -13.83 -6.32 13.22
C GLU A 52 -13.68 -7.18 11.97
N LEU A 53 -12.45 -7.46 11.52
CA LEU A 53 -12.21 -8.36 10.41
C LEU A 53 -12.62 -9.80 10.73
N GLU A 54 -12.30 -10.29 11.94
CA GLU A 54 -12.73 -11.60 12.43
C GLU A 54 -14.26 -11.69 12.50
N ARG A 55 -14.91 -10.68 13.07
CA ARG A 55 -16.38 -10.60 13.12
C ARG A 55 -17.01 -10.63 11.72
N ALA A 56 -16.45 -9.88 10.77
CA ALA A 56 -16.94 -9.86 9.38
C ALA A 56 -16.74 -11.22 8.67
N LEU A 57 -15.65 -11.95 8.98
CA LEU A 57 -15.42 -13.31 8.48
C LEU A 57 -16.45 -14.29 9.03
N ASP A 58 -16.79 -14.19 10.32
CA ASP A 58 -17.76 -15.07 10.98
C ASP A 58 -19.20 -14.82 10.53
N MET A 59 -19.56 -13.56 10.28
CA MET A 59 -20.86 -13.18 9.74
C MET A 59 -20.98 -13.42 8.22
N GLY A 60 -19.90 -13.81 7.54
CA GLY A 60 -19.90 -14.06 6.10
C GLY A 60 -19.95 -12.81 5.22
N GLU A 61 -19.59 -11.63 5.76
CA GLU A 61 -19.61 -10.35 5.04
C GLU A 61 -18.45 -10.19 4.04
N VAL A 62 -17.37 -10.96 4.23
CA VAL A 62 -16.18 -10.96 3.36
C VAL A 62 -15.95 -12.34 2.71
N PRO A 63 -16.88 -12.84 1.88
CA PRO A 63 -16.87 -14.21 1.37
C PRO A 63 -15.66 -14.52 0.48
N PHE A 64 -15.09 -13.51 -0.17
CA PHE A 64 -13.85 -13.66 -0.93
C PHE A 64 -12.65 -13.99 -0.02
N LEU A 65 -12.46 -13.21 1.05
CA LEU A 65 -11.37 -13.46 2.00
C LEU A 65 -11.53 -14.81 2.71
N ARG A 66 -12.76 -15.17 3.08
CA ARG A 66 -13.06 -16.48 3.66
C ARG A 66 -12.63 -17.64 2.76
N ARG A 67 -12.90 -17.52 1.45
CA ARG A 67 -12.49 -18.52 0.46
C ARG A 67 -10.97 -18.67 0.36
N LEU A 68 -10.24 -17.56 0.39
CA LEU A 68 -8.77 -17.59 0.34
C LEU A 68 -8.19 -18.33 1.54
N ILE A 69 -8.74 -18.08 2.74
CA ILE A 69 -8.32 -18.75 3.97
C ILE A 69 -8.64 -20.25 3.91
N ASP A 70 -9.89 -20.60 3.57
CA ASP A 70 -10.36 -21.99 3.62
C ASP A 70 -9.77 -22.88 2.51
N ARG A 71 -9.47 -22.32 1.33
CA ARG A 71 -9.13 -23.10 0.13
C ARG A 71 -7.73 -22.85 -0.43
N GLU A 72 -7.15 -21.68 -0.17
CA GLU A 72 -5.89 -21.25 -0.81
C GLU A 72 -4.74 -21.10 0.19
N GLN A 73 -4.87 -21.69 1.40
CA GLN A 73 -3.83 -21.72 2.44
C GLN A 73 -3.41 -20.35 2.98
N TYR A 74 -4.24 -19.31 2.80
CA TYR A 74 -4.01 -18.00 3.39
C TYR A 74 -4.22 -18.04 4.90
N ARG A 75 -3.44 -17.25 5.64
CA ARG A 75 -3.53 -17.13 7.09
C ARG A 75 -3.78 -15.69 7.50
N LEU A 76 -4.66 -15.52 8.47
CA LEU A 76 -4.83 -14.23 9.14
C LEU A 76 -3.69 -14.05 10.14
N HIS A 77 -2.94 -12.96 9.99
CA HIS A 77 -1.87 -12.60 10.92
C HIS A 77 -2.22 -11.33 11.67
N ARG A 78 -2.04 -11.35 12.98
CA ARG A 78 -2.08 -10.14 13.79
C ARG A 78 -0.87 -9.26 13.44
N HIS A 79 -1.15 -8.00 13.16
CA HIS A 79 -0.11 -7.01 12.93
C HIS A 79 -0.14 -5.93 14.01
N TYR A 80 1.02 -5.58 14.55
CA TYR A 80 1.15 -4.49 15.51
C TYR A 80 1.51 -3.21 14.76
N ALA A 81 0.60 -2.25 14.73
CA ALA A 81 0.75 -1.00 13.97
C ALA A 81 1.76 0.00 14.59
N GLY A 82 2.33 -0.32 15.76
CA GLY A 82 3.24 0.59 16.46
C GLY A 82 2.55 1.58 17.39
N LEU A 83 3.38 2.30 18.15
CA LEU A 83 2.98 3.46 18.95
C LEU A 83 3.86 4.64 18.50
N PRO A 84 3.27 5.74 17.98
CA PRO A 84 1.84 5.97 17.81
C PRO A 84 1.24 5.14 16.66
N SER A 85 -0.01 4.69 16.81
CA SER A 85 -0.74 3.96 15.77
C SER A 85 -1.33 4.89 14.70
N THR A 86 -0.56 5.90 14.27
CA THR A 86 -0.97 6.86 13.24
C THR A 86 -0.49 6.39 11.87
N THR A 87 -1.26 6.69 10.82
CA THR A 87 -0.98 6.26 9.44
C THR A 87 0.44 6.64 8.98
N ALA A 88 0.88 7.87 9.28
CA ALA A 88 2.21 8.34 8.90
C ALA A 88 3.36 7.62 9.63
N ALA A 89 3.19 7.30 10.92
CA ALA A 89 4.20 6.56 11.67
C ALA A 89 4.28 5.12 11.15
N PHE A 90 3.12 4.46 11.05
CA PHE A 90 3.01 3.09 10.54
C PHE A 90 3.60 2.93 9.14
N GLN A 91 3.17 3.78 8.18
CA GLN A 91 3.65 3.72 6.80
C GLN A 91 5.14 4.00 6.71
N GLY A 92 5.66 4.94 7.51
CA GLY A 92 7.09 5.17 7.59
C GLY A 92 7.83 3.90 8.00
N GLU A 93 7.45 3.26 9.11
CA GLU A 93 8.13 2.04 9.57
C GLU A 93 8.02 0.92 8.53
N LEU A 94 6.85 0.79 7.88
CA LEU A 94 6.60 -0.21 6.85
C LEU A 94 7.50 -0.02 5.61
N PHE A 95 7.66 1.22 5.14
CA PHE A 95 8.40 1.51 3.92
C PHE A 95 9.92 1.52 4.11
N TYR A 96 10.40 2.04 5.23
CA TYR A 96 11.85 2.25 5.43
C TYR A 96 12.47 1.32 6.48
N GLY A 97 11.66 0.53 7.21
CA GLY A 97 12.17 -0.39 8.24
C GLY A 97 12.76 0.30 9.47
N VAL A 98 12.61 1.62 9.58
CA VAL A 98 13.09 2.41 10.72
C VAL A 98 11.93 2.58 11.71
N LYS A 99 12.17 2.24 12.98
CA LYS A 99 11.15 2.39 14.05
C LYS A 99 11.02 3.85 14.47
N ALA A 100 9.80 4.27 14.79
CA ALA A 100 9.48 5.59 15.32
C ALA A 100 10.06 6.76 14.50
N ILE A 101 10.04 6.65 13.16
CA ILE A 101 10.52 7.69 12.22
C ILE A 101 9.91 9.05 12.54
N VAL A 102 8.61 9.05 12.87
CA VAL A 102 7.90 10.20 13.39
C VAL A 102 7.22 9.85 14.71
N PRO A 103 7.22 10.77 15.68
CA PRO A 103 6.62 10.52 16.99
C PRO A 103 5.10 10.68 16.99
N GLY A 104 4.48 11.06 15.86
CA GLY A 104 3.06 11.34 15.74
C GLY A 104 2.69 11.89 14.38
N PHE A 105 1.37 12.04 14.14
CA PHE A 105 0.87 12.74 12.95
C PHE A 105 1.22 14.23 12.98
N ASN A 106 1.13 14.85 14.16
CA ASN A 106 1.58 16.21 14.42
C ASN A 106 2.62 16.17 15.54
N PHE A 107 3.75 16.86 15.37
CA PHE A 107 4.79 16.91 16.40
C PHE A 107 5.65 18.18 16.29
N MET A 108 6.31 18.55 17.38
CA MET A 108 7.24 19.68 17.39
C MET A 108 8.62 19.24 16.91
N ASP A 109 9.15 19.86 15.86
CA ASP A 109 10.54 19.69 15.46
C ASP A 109 11.44 20.49 16.41
N ARG A 110 12.23 19.78 17.22
CA ARG A 110 13.12 20.41 18.22
C ARG A 110 14.19 21.31 17.60
N ALA A 111 14.62 21.03 16.37
CA ALA A 111 15.67 21.81 15.71
C ALA A 111 15.15 23.16 15.21
N THR A 112 13.90 23.21 14.76
CA THR A 112 13.30 24.42 14.17
C THR A 112 12.29 25.12 15.06
N GLY A 113 11.84 24.47 16.14
CA GLY A 113 10.75 24.96 17.00
C GLY A 113 9.40 25.06 16.28
N ARG A 114 9.25 24.39 15.13
CA ARG A 114 8.03 24.44 14.32
C ARG A 114 7.18 23.20 14.50
N LEU A 115 5.86 23.40 14.49
CA LEU A 115 4.91 22.31 14.39
C LEU A 115 5.01 21.66 13.01
N VAL A 116 5.22 20.35 13.01
CA VAL A 116 5.30 19.49 11.84
C VAL A 116 3.99 18.72 11.72
N ARG A 117 3.44 18.65 10.51
CA ARG A 117 2.18 17.96 10.21
C ARG A 117 2.37 17.05 9.01
N MET A 118 2.15 15.75 9.21
CA MET A 118 2.52 14.73 8.20
C MET A 118 1.61 14.69 6.97
N PHE A 119 0.49 15.43 6.96
CA PHE A 119 -0.33 15.58 5.74
C PHE A 119 0.26 16.60 4.74
N GLU A 120 1.23 17.42 5.15
CA GLU A 120 1.86 18.39 4.26
C GLU A 120 2.91 17.69 3.38
N PRO A 121 2.77 17.69 2.03
CA PRO A 121 3.67 16.93 1.17
C PRO A 121 5.15 17.34 1.29
N ALA A 122 5.41 18.65 1.43
CA ALA A 122 6.77 19.17 1.58
C ALA A 122 7.43 18.69 2.89
N ILE A 123 6.64 18.48 3.94
CA ILE A 123 7.09 17.95 5.21
C ILE A 123 7.38 16.46 5.10
N ALA A 124 6.46 15.68 4.53
CA ALA A 124 6.65 14.25 4.31
C ALA A 124 7.93 13.98 3.48
N ALA A 125 8.10 14.69 2.36
CA ALA A 125 9.31 14.59 1.54
C ALA A 125 10.60 14.99 2.28
N ARG A 126 10.51 15.94 3.22
CA ARG A 126 11.66 16.31 4.07
C ARG A 126 12.01 15.22 5.08
N VAL A 127 11.03 14.49 5.60
CA VAL A 127 11.26 13.34 6.48
C VAL A 127 11.87 12.19 5.67
N GLU A 128 11.30 11.88 4.52
CA GLU A 128 11.81 10.85 3.59
C GLU A 128 13.27 11.08 3.21
N ARG A 129 13.66 12.31 2.81
CA ARG A 129 15.05 12.65 2.49
C ARG A 129 16.07 12.45 3.62
N LYS A 130 15.63 12.25 4.87
CA LYS A 130 16.51 11.93 6.00
C LYS A 130 16.69 10.42 6.20
N LEU A 131 15.93 9.59 5.48
CA LEU A 131 15.89 8.14 5.59
C LEU A 131 16.58 7.45 4.41
N GLU A 132 16.70 8.14 3.27
CA GLU A 132 17.59 7.80 2.15
C GLU A 132 19.06 8.13 2.48
#